data_AF-A0AAI9YS16-F1
#
_entry.id   AF-A0AAI9YS16-F1
#
_cell.length_a   1.000
_cell.length_b   1.000
_cell.length_c   1.000
_cell.angle_alpha   90.00
_cell.angle_beta   90.00
_cell.angle_gamma   90.00
#
_symmetry.space_group_name_H-M   'P 1'
#
loop_
_entity.id
_entity.type
_entity.pdbx_description
1 polymer ?
#
loop_
_entity_poly.entity_id
_entity_poly.type
_entity_poly.pdbx_seq_one_letter_code
_entity_poly.pdbx_strand_id
1 'polypeptide(L)'
;MRSLYYYLLLSLSLLGVYAGILEEHGYTVEEDQNGLYFVTTPHYLGGNAPLDKVRINVEKKTMTVYLAYNGKEEEHEGKLYMSQVLAALCDKKGINPDDLWWVVIEEVDKNVATKTAMTQYRTKYGLRFKDEIRVTPDQKADWAIFNQTPFYRAVDRILPRKSIDQIIIEREDGQTNMYLSVE
;
A
#
# COMPACT_ATOMS: atom_id res chain seq x y z
N MET A 1 36.71 -37.26 -7.61
CA MET A 1 35.91 -36.72 -6.47
C MET A 1 36.30 -35.26 -6.27
N ARG A 2 35.31 -34.40 -5.94
CA ARG A 2 35.29 -32.91 -5.95
C ARG A 2 34.85 -32.36 -7.32
N SER A 3 33.58 -32.28 -7.69
CA SER A 3 32.34 -31.89 -6.99
C SER A 3 32.41 -30.52 -6.30
N LEU A 4 31.47 -29.66 -6.70
CA LEU A 4 30.97 -28.43 -6.06
C LEU A 4 31.80 -27.15 -6.21
N TYR A 5 31.66 -26.47 -7.35
CA TYR A 5 31.82 -25.00 -7.45
C TYR A 5 30.85 -24.41 -8.49
N TYR A 6 29.55 -24.73 -8.37
CA TYR A 6 28.49 -24.18 -9.23
C TYR A 6 27.23 -23.80 -8.46
N TYR A 7 27.33 -23.12 -7.30
CA TYR A 7 26.14 -22.54 -6.65
C TYR A 7 26.49 -21.30 -5.83
N LEU A 8 27.07 -20.28 -6.47
CA LEU A 8 27.13 -18.96 -5.87
C LEU A 8 27.10 -17.93 -7.00
N LEU A 9 25.90 -17.54 -7.43
CA LEU A 9 25.56 -16.30 -8.16
C LEU A 9 24.09 -16.38 -8.63
N LEU A 10 23.16 -16.53 -7.69
CA LEU A 10 21.73 -16.34 -7.98
C LEU A 10 21.01 -15.78 -6.74
N SER A 11 21.48 -14.64 -6.24
CA SER A 11 20.81 -13.90 -5.17
C SER A 11 20.92 -12.38 -5.29
N LEU A 12 21.26 -11.86 -6.48
CA LEU A 12 21.25 -10.43 -6.78
C LEU A 12 20.38 -10.16 -8.02
N SER A 13 19.05 -10.21 -7.90
CA SER A 13 18.17 -9.80 -9.00
C SER A 13 16.74 -9.49 -8.58
N LEU A 14 16.53 -8.88 -7.42
CA LEU A 14 15.20 -8.37 -7.04
C LEU A 14 15.16 -6.88 -6.72
N LEU A 15 16.32 -6.21 -6.55
CA LEU A 15 16.38 -4.77 -6.24
C LEU A 15 16.40 -3.87 -7.49
N GLY A 16 16.18 -4.42 -8.68
CA GLY A 16 16.23 -3.67 -9.94
C GLY A 16 15.11 -4.02 -10.93
N VAL A 17 14.07 -4.74 -10.49
CA VAL A 17 13.00 -5.19 -11.40
C VAL A 17 11.90 -4.13 -11.56
N TYR A 18 11.73 -3.20 -10.61
CA TYR A 18 10.67 -2.17 -10.71
C TYR A 18 11.18 -0.77 -11.11
N ALA A 19 12.49 -0.58 -11.33
CA ALA A 19 12.99 0.70 -11.83
C ALA A 19 12.53 0.91 -13.28
N GLY A 20 11.61 1.84 -13.49
CA GLY A 20 11.03 2.14 -14.81
C GLY A 20 9.74 1.37 -15.14
N ILE A 21 9.29 0.45 -14.28
CA ILE A 21 8.07 -0.34 -14.55
C ILE A 21 6.83 0.54 -14.71
N LEU A 22 6.75 1.65 -13.96
CA LEU A 22 5.65 2.60 -14.05
C LEU A 22 5.63 3.22 -15.45
N GLU A 23 6.77 3.75 -15.89
CA GLU A 23 6.94 4.36 -17.21
C GLU A 23 6.75 3.35 -18.36
N GLU A 24 7.24 2.12 -18.22
CA GLU A 24 7.03 1.02 -19.18
C GLU A 24 5.56 0.65 -19.35
N HIS A 25 4.77 0.83 -18.29
CA HIS A 25 3.33 0.55 -18.28
C HIS A 25 2.47 1.79 -18.62
N GLY A 26 3.11 2.88 -19.05
CA GLY A 26 2.42 4.09 -19.49
C GLY A 26 2.05 5.06 -18.37
N TYR A 27 2.54 4.84 -17.15
CA TYR A 27 2.38 5.78 -16.04
C TYR A 27 3.43 6.88 -16.10
N THR A 28 3.08 8.07 -15.62
CA THR A 28 4.02 9.15 -15.36
C THR A 28 4.15 9.34 -13.85
N VAL A 29 5.39 9.54 -13.39
CA VAL A 29 5.69 9.72 -11.98
C VAL A 29 6.40 11.05 -11.78
N GLU A 30 5.75 11.95 -11.05
CA GLU A 30 6.35 13.22 -10.62
C GLU A 30 6.61 13.17 -9.12
N GLU A 31 7.71 13.78 -8.66
CA GLU A 31 8.04 13.91 -7.26
C GLU A 31 8.17 15.40 -6.90
N ASP A 32 7.48 15.84 -5.83
CA ASP A 32 7.66 17.20 -5.31
C ASP A 32 8.90 17.33 -4.41
N GLN A 33 9.20 18.56 -3.98
CA GLN A 33 10.34 18.86 -3.11
C GLN A 33 10.24 18.22 -1.72
N ASN A 34 9.06 17.75 -1.32
CA ASN A 34 8.79 17.13 -0.02
C ASN A 34 8.74 15.59 -0.12
N GLY A 35 9.14 15.01 -1.25
CA GLY A 35 9.14 13.56 -1.48
C GLY A 35 7.75 12.97 -1.63
N LEU A 36 6.75 13.78 -2.03
CA LEU A 36 5.42 13.31 -2.40
C LEU A 36 5.42 12.94 -3.89
N TYR A 37 5.06 11.69 -4.16
CA TYR A 37 4.87 11.16 -5.51
C TYR A 37 3.46 11.39 -6.01
N PHE A 38 3.36 11.81 -7.27
CA PHE A 38 2.14 11.88 -8.05
C PHE A 38 2.28 10.89 -9.20
N VAL A 39 1.43 9.87 -9.20
CA VAL A 39 1.38 8.88 -10.29
C VAL A 39 0.16 9.18 -11.14
N THR A 40 0.36 9.40 -12.43
CA THR A 40 -0.70 9.67 -13.41
C THR A 40 -0.64 8.67 -14.55
N THR A 41 -1.75 8.55 -15.28
CA THR A 41 -1.94 7.62 -16.41
C THR A 41 -2.98 8.25 -17.33
N PRO A 42 -2.81 8.18 -18.66
CA PRO A 42 -3.82 8.69 -19.60
C PRO A 42 -5.17 7.96 -19.45
N HIS A 43 -5.17 6.76 -18.86
CA HIS A 43 -6.36 5.93 -18.65
C HIS A 43 -7.18 6.26 -17.39
N TYR A 44 -6.79 7.32 -16.66
CA TYR A 44 -7.56 7.86 -15.53
C TYR A 44 -7.74 9.36 -15.71
N LEU A 45 -8.99 9.79 -15.94
CA LEU A 45 -9.34 11.19 -16.17
C LEU A 45 -8.48 11.87 -17.26
N GLY A 46 -8.05 11.10 -18.26
CA GLY A 46 -7.20 11.57 -19.35
C GLY A 46 -5.80 12.00 -18.92
N GLY A 47 -5.30 11.56 -17.77
CA GLY A 47 -4.00 11.96 -17.21
C GLY A 47 -4.00 13.32 -16.52
N ASN A 48 -5.14 14.01 -16.43
CA ASN A 48 -5.24 15.34 -15.83
C ASN A 48 -5.35 15.33 -14.30
N ALA A 49 -5.39 14.14 -13.70
CA ALA A 49 -5.49 13.96 -12.26
C ALA A 49 -4.59 12.79 -11.82
N PRO A 50 -3.98 12.90 -10.62
CA PRO A 50 -3.21 11.80 -10.05
C PRO A 50 -4.11 10.62 -9.74
N LEU A 51 -3.70 9.45 -10.21
CA LEU A 51 -4.26 8.16 -9.83
C LEU A 51 -3.87 7.83 -8.38
N ASP A 52 -2.58 8.01 -8.07
CA ASP A 52 -2.02 7.80 -6.74
C ASP A 52 -1.27 9.03 -6.27
N LYS A 53 -1.35 9.29 -4.96
CA LYS A 53 -0.51 10.25 -4.24
C LYS A 53 0.11 9.56 -3.04
N VAL A 54 1.43 9.42 -3.03
CA VAL A 54 2.14 8.61 -2.03
C VAL A 54 3.38 9.33 -1.55
N ARG A 55 3.58 9.43 -0.24
CA ARG A 55 4.84 9.86 0.36
C ARG A 55 5.54 8.67 0.99
N ILE A 56 6.84 8.56 0.76
CA ILE A 56 7.68 7.56 1.42
C ILE A 56 8.77 8.29 2.19
N ASN A 57 8.78 8.13 3.51
CA ASN A 57 9.82 8.65 4.38
C ASN A 57 10.75 7.50 4.78
N VAL A 58 11.95 7.47 4.18
CA VAL A 58 12.94 6.41 4.40
C VAL A 58 13.50 6.44 5.83
N GLU A 59 13.73 7.62 6.38
CA GLU A 59 14.29 7.78 7.74
C GLU A 59 13.32 7.29 8.82
N LYS A 60 12.03 7.64 8.67
CA LYS A 60 10.95 7.22 9.58
C LYS A 60 10.40 5.85 9.23
N LYS A 61 10.79 5.27 8.10
CA LYS A 61 10.30 3.98 7.59
C LYS A 61 8.78 3.95 7.47
N THR A 62 8.20 5.04 6.96
CA THR A 62 6.74 5.17 6.80
C THR A 62 6.36 5.44 5.36
N MET A 63 5.30 4.79 4.90
CA MET A 63 4.61 5.13 3.65
C MET A 63 3.25 5.75 3.99
N THR A 64 2.90 6.86 3.36
CA THR A 64 1.57 7.48 3.46
C THR A 64 0.93 7.54 2.08
N VAL A 65 -0.21 6.88 1.93
CA VAL A 65 -1.05 6.90 0.72
C VAL A 65 -2.18 7.89 0.94
N TYR A 66 -2.09 9.04 0.26
CA TYR A 66 -3.08 10.11 0.31
C TYR A 66 -4.24 9.85 -0.63
N LEU A 67 -3.95 9.27 -1.80
CA LEU A 67 -4.94 8.90 -2.81
C LEU A 67 -4.49 7.58 -3.46
N ALA A 68 -5.46 6.71 -3.71
CA ALA A 68 -5.28 5.51 -4.53
C ALA A 68 -6.56 5.19 -5.28
N TYR A 69 -6.55 5.46 -6.59
CA TYR A 69 -7.70 5.31 -7.48
C TYR A 69 -7.48 4.26 -8.58
N ASN A 70 -6.53 3.33 -8.44
CA ASN A 70 -6.25 2.27 -9.44
C ASN A 70 -7.50 1.46 -9.81
N GLY A 71 -8.45 1.28 -8.89
CA GLY A 71 -9.73 0.62 -9.18
C GLY A 71 -10.69 1.43 -10.08
N LYS A 72 -10.41 2.71 -10.34
CA LYS A 72 -11.18 3.60 -11.22
C LYS A 72 -10.47 3.88 -12.54
N GLU A 73 -9.23 3.45 -12.70
CA GLU A 73 -8.53 3.46 -13.99
C GLU A 73 -9.26 2.52 -14.96
N GLU A 74 -9.40 2.95 -16.20
CA GLU A 74 -9.98 2.12 -17.26
C GLU A 74 -9.17 0.83 -17.44
N GLU A 75 -9.76 -0.19 -18.05
CA GLU A 75 -9.02 -1.43 -18.31
C GLU A 75 -8.13 -1.29 -19.55
N HIS A 76 -6.84 -1.62 -19.43
CA HIS A 76 -5.87 -1.65 -20.52
C HIS A 76 -4.72 -2.61 -20.20
N GLU A 77 -3.95 -3.00 -21.22
CA GLU A 77 -2.86 -3.98 -21.09
C GLU A 77 -1.78 -3.56 -20.08
N GLY A 78 -1.47 -2.26 -20.03
CA GLY A 78 -0.49 -1.69 -19.10
C GLY A 78 -1.00 -1.47 -17.67
N LYS A 79 -2.24 -1.83 -17.34
CA LYS A 79 -2.82 -1.46 -16.03
C LYS A 79 -2.10 -2.16 -14.88
N LEU A 80 -1.67 -1.37 -13.89
CA LEU A 80 -1.03 -1.83 -12.68
C LEU A 80 -2.00 -1.82 -11.49
N TYR A 81 -1.90 -2.86 -10.66
CA TYR A 81 -2.55 -2.87 -9.35
C TYR A 81 -1.85 -1.88 -8.41
N MET A 82 -2.60 -1.34 -7.44
CA MET A 82 -2.05 -0.48 -6.37
C MET A 82 -0.78 -1.07 -5.74
N SER A 83 -0.76 -2.38 -5.45
CA SER A 83 0.44 -3.05 -4.90
C SER A 83 1.67 -2.92 -5.81
N GLN A 84 1.50 -3.01 -7.13
CA GLN A 84 2.62 -2.86 -8.06
C GLN A 84 3.11 -1.42 -8.11
N VAL A 85 2.19 -0.45 -8.04
CA VAL A 85 2.54 0.98 -7.94
C VAL A 85 3.32 1.26 -6.66
N LEU A 86 2.84 0.79 -5.51
CA LEU A 86 3.53 0.99 -4.22
C LEU A 86 4.91 0.33 -4.19
N ALA A 87 5.04 -0.90 -4.71
CA ALA A 87 6.33 -1.58 -4.81
C ALA A 87 7.31 -0.80 -5.70
N ALA A 88 6.85 -0.31 -6.85
CA ALA A 88 7.68 0.49 -7.75
C ALA A 88 8.14 1.81 -7.13
N LEU A 89 7.30 2.46 -6.32
CA LEU A 89 7.69 3.66 -5.58
C LEU A 89 8.70 3.36 -4.47
N CYS A 90 8.57 2.23 -3.76
CA CYS A 90 9.59 1.77 -2.81
C CYS A 90 10.94 1.54 -3.48
N ASP A 91 10.96 0.84 -4.60
CA ASP A 91 12.17 0.60 -5.41
C ASP A 91 12.78 1.93 -5.88
N LYS A 92 11.96 2.87 -6.38
CA LYS A 92 12.40 4.21 -6.80
C LYS A 92 13.04 4.99 -5.63
N LYS A 93 12.56 4.82 -4.41
CA LYS A 93 13.15 5.41 -3.19
C LYS A 93 14.31 4.62 -2.60
N GLY A 94 14.58 3.42 -3.10
CA GLY A 94 15.63 2.55 -2.56
C GLY A 94 15.33 2.01 -1.17
N ILE A 95 14.05 1.84 -0.81
CA ILE A 95 13.64 1.21 0.44
C ILE A 95 12.99 -0.14 0.15
N ASN A 96 13.41 -1.18 0.87
CA ASN A 96 12.70 -2.46 0.83
C ASN A 96 11.35 -2.30 1.55
N PRO A 97 10.21 -2.71 0.98
CA PRO A 97 8.93 -2.68 1.68
C PRO A 97 8.93 -3.35 3.07
N ASP A 98 9.69 -4.43 3.26
CA ASP A 98 9.84 -5.09 4.58
C ASP A 98 10.56 -4.19 5.63
N ASP A 99 11.26 -3.14 5.21
CA ASP A 99 11.90 -2.19 6.11
C ASP A 99 10.95 -1.11 6.62
N LEU A 100 9.73 -1.02 6.09
CA LEU A 100 8.69 -0.14 6.60
C LEU A 100 8.27 -0.57 8.01
N TRP A 101 7.93 0.40 8.84
CA TRP A 101 7.28 0.21 10.14
C TRP A 101 5.77 0.42 10.05
N TRP A 102 5.36 1.41 9.25
CA TRP A 102 3.95 1.77 9.08
C TRP A 102 3.63 2.10 7.63
N VAL A 103 2.46 1.62 7.19
CA VAL A 103 1.78 2.14 6.02
C VAL A 103 0.48 2.82 6.46
N VAL A 104 0.37 4.11 6.19
CA VAL A 104 -0.80 4.94 6.52
C VAL A 104 -1.60 5.17 5.25
N ILE A 105 -2.88 4.87 5.29
CA ILE A 105 -3.83 5.17 4.21
C ILE A 105 -4.79 6.23 4.73
N GLU A 106 -4.81 7.39 4.07
CA GLU A 106 -5.72 8.48 4.45
C GLU A 106 -7.09 8.32 3.80
N GLU A 107 -8.11 8.90 4.43
CA GLU A 107 -9.49 8.99 3.93
C GLU A 107 -10.11 7.63 3.51
N VAL A 108 -9.85 6.57 4.29
CA VAL A 108 -10.30 5.21 3.96
C VAL A 108 -11.83 5.04 3.95
N ASP A 109 -12.56 5.97 4.55
CA ASP A 109 -14.03 6.00 4.53
C ASP A 109 -14.62 6.34 3.14
N LYS A 110 -13.80 6.82 2.20
CA LYS A 110 -14.18 6.96 0.78
C LYS A 110 -14.20 5.62 0.03
N ASN A 111 -13.52 4.59 0.54
CA ASN A 111 -13.53 3.25 -0.04
C ASN A 111 -14.70 2.42 0.53
N VAL A 112 -15.59 1.94 -0.33
CA VAL A 112 -16.82 1.23 0.07
C VAL A 112 -16.54 -0.06 0.85
N ALA A 113 -15.54 -0.85 0.44
CA ALA A 113 -15.20 -2.11 1.10
C ALA A 113 -14.65 -1.85 2.52
N THR A 114 -13.75 -0.87 2.65
CA THR A 114 -13.15 -0.50 3.94
C THR A 114 -14.19 0.15 4.86
N LYS A 115 -15.07 1.00 4.33
CA LYS A 115 -16.21 1.57 5.07
C LYS A 115 -17.17 0.49 5.59
N THR A 116 -17.45 -0.53 4.77
CA THR A 116 -18.27 -1.67 5.16
C THR A 116 -17.62 -2.46 6.30
N ALA A 117 -16.33 -2.78 6.17
CA ALA A 117 -15.54 -3.46 7.20
C ALA A 117 -15.57 -2.71 8.54
N MET A 118 -15.33 -1.39 8.52
CA MET A 118 -15.46 -0.54 9.70
C MET A 118 -16.85 -0.56 10.32
N THR A 119 -17.90 -0.49 9.49
CA THR A 119 -19.30 -0.50 9.96
C THR A 119 -19.65 -1.82 10.63
N GLN A 120 -19.22 -2.93 10.04
CA GLN A 120 -19.40 -4.27 10.60
C GLN A 120 -18.72 -4.40 11.97
N TYR A 121 -17.45 -4.01 12.07
CA TYR A 121 -16.71 -4.06 13.34
C TYR A 121 -17.37 -3.18 14.40
N ARG A 122 -17.71 -1.93 14.08
CA ARG A 122 -18.34 -1.01 15.04
C ARG A 122 -19.70 -1.52 15.52
N THR A 123 -20.52 -2.08 14.63
CA THR A 123 -21.81 -2.66 14.99
C THR A 123 -21.65 -3.85 15.94
N LYS A 124 -20.67 -4.73 15.69
CA LYS A 124 -20.39 -5.89 16.53
C LYS A 124 -20.04 -5.50 17.97
N TYR A 125 -19.30 -4.42 18.15
CA TYR A 125 -18.78 -3.98 19.45
C TYR A 125 -19.51 -2.78 20.07
N GLY A 126 -20.59 -2.30 19.43
CA GLY A 126 -21.34 -1.12 19.91
C GLY A 126 -20.51 0.17 19.92
N LEU A 127 -19.51 0.27 19.06
CA LEU A 127 -18.61 1.43 18.98
C LEU A 127 -19.28 2.58 18.25
N ARG A 128 -19.01 3.81 18.70
CA ARG A 128 -19.43 5.04 18.02
C ARG A 128 -18.54 5.27 16.81
N PHE A 129 -19.01 6.16 15.93
CA PHE A 129 -18.31 6.50 14.69
C PHE A 129 -16.87 6.99 14.88
N LYS A 130 -16.57 7.66 16.00
CA LYS A 130 -15.24 8.22 16.30
C LYS A 130 -14.34 7.32 17.14
N ASP A 131 -14.87 6.21 17.65
CA ASP A 131 -14.07 5.34 18.50
C ASP A 131 -13.02 4.61 17.63
N GLU A 132 -11.80 4.48 18.16
CA GLU A 132 -10.67 3.78 17.54
C GLU A 132 -11.04 2.30 17.32
N ILE A 133 -10.62 1.76 16.18
CA ILE A 133 -10.61 0.32 15.93
C ILE A 133 -9.15 -0.13 15.96
N ARG A 134 -8.86 -1.15 16.77
CA ARG A 134 -7.55 -1.80 16.80
C ARG A 134 -7.73 -3.30 16.66
N VAL A 135 -7.05 -3.89 15.68
CA VAL A 135 -7.15 -5.31 15.39
C VAL A 135 -5.77 -5.91 15.18
N THR A 136 -5.56 -7.10 15.74
CA THR A 136 -4.33 -7.90 15.61
C THR A 136 -4.65 -9.31 15.08
N PRO A 137 -3.70 -10.02 14.44
CA PRO A 137 -3.93 -11.33 13.81
C PRO A 137 -4.46 -12.44 14.74
N ASP A 138 -4.18 -12.36 16.05
CA ASP A 138 -4.69 -13.29 17.06
C ASP A 138 -6.22 -13.18 17.24
N GLN A 139 -6.80 -12.03 16.91
CA GLN A 139 -8.25 -11.79 16.90
C GLN A 139 -8.87 -12.27 15.57
N LYS A 140 -8.73 -13.56 15.25
CA LYS A 140 -9.05 -14.16 13.92
C LYS A 140 -10.35 -13.67 13.27
N ALA A 141 -11.44 -13.61 14.03
CA ALA A 141 -12.75 -13.23 13.51
C ALA A 141 -12.81 -11.74 13.13
N ASP A 142 -12.11 -10.88 13.87
CA ASP A 142 -12.04 -9.45 13.60
C ASP A 142 -11.00 -9.15 12.52
N TRP A 143 -9.88 -9.86 12.53
CA TRP A 143 -8.86 -9.77 11.50
C TRP A 143 -9.44 -10.07 10.11
N ALA A 144 -10.31 -11.09 10.00
CA ALA A 144 -10.99 -11.46 8.77
C ALA A 144 -11.91 -10.36 8.20
N ILE A 145 -12.35 -9.39 9.03
CA ILE A 145 -13.17 -8.26 8.57
C ILE A 145 -12.31 -7.31 7.72
N PHE A 146 -11.05 -7.12 8.08
CA PHE A 146 -10.18 -6.12 7.46
C PHE A 146 -9.17 -6.70 6.48
N ASN A 147 -8.71 -7.94 6.66
CA ASN A 147 -7.67 -8.53 5.82
C ASN A 147 -8.10 -8.79 4.36
N GLN A 148 -9.41 -8.66 4.07
CA GLN A 148 -9.95 -8.71 2.71
C GLN A 148 -10.12 -7.35 2.06
N THR A 149 -9.88 -6.25 2.79
CA THR A 149 -10.03 -4.90 2.23
C THR A 149 -8.96 -4.65 1.16
N PRO A 150 -9.26 -3.85 0.11
CA PRO A 150 -8.31 -3.57 -0.96
C PRO A 150 -6.99 -3.00 -0.47
N PHE A 151 -7.03 -2.10 0.53
CA PHE A 151 -5.83 -1.47 1.08
C PHE A 151 -4.96 -2.44 1.85
N TYR A 152 -5.54 -3.25 2.74
CA TYR A 152 -4.80 -4.31 3.42
C TYR A 152 -4.12 -5.22 2.39
N ARG A 153 -4.87 -5.73 1.42
CA ARG A 153 -4.35 -6.67 0.42
C ARG A 153 -3.27 -6.06 -0.46
N ALA A 154 -3.36 -4.78 -0.78
CA ALA A 154 -2.36 -4.09 -1.56
C ALA A 154 -1.03 -3.99 -0.81
N VAL A 155 -1.08 -3.65 0.48
CA VAL A 155 0.10 -3.54 1.33
C VAL A 155 0.69 -4.91 1.68
N ASP A 156 -0.13 -5.86 2.10
CA ASP A 156 0.29 -7.24 2.41
C ASP A 156 1.04 -7.88 1.22
N ARG A 157 0.59 -7.62 -0.02
CA ARG A 157 1.21 -8.17 -1.23
C ARG A 157 2.60 -7.61 -1.54
N ILE A 158 2.97 -6.43 -1.01
CA ILE A 158 4.30 -5.86 -1.24
C ILE A 158 5.31 -6.28 -0.17
N LEU A 159 4.91 -7.05 0.85
CA LEU A 159 5.77 -7.52 1.95
C LEU A 159 6.20 -8.97 1.70
N PRO A 160 7.38 -9.22 1.10
CA PRO A 160 7.79 -10.59 0.77
C PRO A 160 8.23 -11.41 1.98
N ARG A 161 8.63 -10.78 3.10
CA ARG A 161 9.15 -11.50 4.28
C ARG A 161 8.44 -11.14 5.57
N LYS A 162 7.84 -9.96 5.64
CA LYS A 162 7.04 -9.52 6.79
C LYS A 162 5.56 -9.60 6.51
N SER A 163 4.77 -9.32 7.54
CA SER A 163 3.32 -9.25 7.43
C SER A 163 2.77 -8.03 8.16
N ILE A 164 1.51 -7.72 7.89
CA ILE A 164 0.79 -6.74 8.70
C ILE A 164 0.44 -7.41 10.04
N ASP A 165 0.94 -6.87 11.15
CA ASP A 165 0.76 -7.41 12.50
C ASP A 165 -0.28 -6.62 13.32
N GLN A 166 -0.62 -5.41 12.87
CA GLN A 166 -1.65 -4.58 13.51
C GLN A 166 -2.34 -3.66 12.51
N ILE A 167 -3.65 -3.51 12.69
CA ILE A 167 -4.49 -2.53 11.99
C ILE A 167 -5.05 -1.57 13.03
N ILE A 168 -4.80 -0.27 12.86
CA ILE A 168 -5.44 0.79 13.63
C ILE A 168 -6.28 1.63 12.66
N ILE A 169 -7.51 1.96 13.05
CA ILE A 169 -8.34 2.92 12.32
C ILE A 169 -8.84 3.96 13.30
N GLU A 170 -8.46 5.20 13.06
CA GLU A 170 -8.81 6.33 13.89
C GLU A 170 -9.23 7.53 13.05
N ARG A 171 -9.76 8.56 13.71
CA ARG A 171 -10.23 9.77 13.07
C ARG A 171 -9.41 10.96 13.56
N GLU A 172 -8.62 11.53 12.66
CA GLU A 172 -7.77 12.70 12.90
C GLU A 172 -8.23 13.84 11.98
N ASP A 173 -8.37 15.05 12.52
CA ASP A 173 -8.72 16.27 11.75
C ASP A 173 -9.92 16.14 10.80
N GLY A 174 -10.87 15.26 11.14
CA GLY A 174 -12.06 15.01 10.32
C GLY A 174 -11.89 14.00 9.19
N GLN A 175 -10.73 13.37 9.07
CA GLN A 175 -10.44 12.27 8.15
C GLN A 175 -10.35 10.95 8.93
N THR A 176 -10.76 9.86 8.29
CA THR A 176 -10.62 8.51 8.85
C THR A 176 -9.41 7.86 8.20
N ASN A 177 -8.40 7.51 8.99
CA ASN A 177 -7.13 6.98 8.52
C ASN A 177 -6.96 5.52 8.97
N MET A 178 -6.29 4.71 8.16
CA MET A 178 -5.91 3.33 8.48
C MET A 178 -4.40 3.22 8.57
N TYR A 179 -3.91 2.70 9.68
CA TYR A 179 -2.50 2.45 9.95
C TYR A 179 -2.27 0.95 9.96
N LEU A 180 -1.33 0.50 9.14
CA LEU A 180 -0.92 -0.88 8.99
C LEU A 180 0.51 -0.98 9.52
N SER A 181 0.67 -1.64 10.66
CA SER A 181 1.98 -1.95 11.21
C SER A 181 2.61 -3.08 10.41
N VAL A 182 3.94 -3.09 10.29
CA VAL A 182 4.70 -4.09 9.52
C VAL A 182 5.77 -4.72 10.42
N GLU A 183 5.61 -6.02 10.72
CA GLU A 183 6.52 -6.81 11.57
C GLU A 183 6.96 -8.13 10.92
#